data_AF-A0A658NJQ2-F1
#
_entry.id   AF-A0A658NJQ2-F1
#
_cell.length_a   1.000
_cell.length_b   1.000
_cell.length_c   1.000
_cell.angle_alpha   90.00
_cell.angle_beta   90.00
_cell.angle_gamma   90.00
#
_symmetry.space_group_name_H-M   'P 1'
#
loop_
_entity.id
_entity.type
_entity.pdbx_description
1 polymer ?
#
loop_
_entity_poly.entity_id
_entity_poly.type
_entity_poly.pdbx_seq_one_letter_code
_entity_poly.pdbx_strand_id
1 'polypeptide(L)' 'HNLSGRHDYQLEVVAPDLEYFAEFVRSRIRSLPGVREISTSFSLKEIKRTIALPLDH' A
#
# COMPACT_ATOMS: atom_id res chain seq x y z
N HIS A 1 -15.86 11.03 7.82
CA HIS A 1 -15.00 9.84 7.64
C HIS A 1 -14.34 9.99 6.28
N ASN A 2 -13.27 10.79 6.22
CA ASN A 2 -12.55 11.07 4.98
C ASN A 2 -11.09 10.99 5.39
N LEU A 3 -10.37 9.96 4.93
CA LEU A 3 -8.92 10.09 4.81
C LEU A 3 -8.74 11.27 3.85
N SER A 4 -8.36 12.45 4.35
CA SER A 4 -8.25 13.68 3.55
C SER A 4 -6.99 13.63 2.68
N GLY A 5 -6.92 12.63 1.80
CA GLY A 5 -5.82 12.35 0.90
C GLY A 5 -6.36 11.96 -0.47
N ARG A 6 -5.48 12.01 -1.48
CA ARG A 6 -5.78 11.73 -2.90
C ARG A 6 -6.39 10.35 -3.17
N HIS A 7 -6.40 9.45 -2.19
CA HIS A 7 -6.85 8.07 -2.31
C HIS A 7 -7.76 7.68 -1.14
N ASP A 8 -8.78 6.87 -1.43
CA ASP A 8 -9.73 6.37 -0.42
C ASP A 8 -9.13 5.26 0.48
N TYR A 9 -8.12 4.54 -0.04
CA TYR A 9 -7.48 3.42 0.64
C TYR A 9 -5.96 3.40 0.39
N GLN A 10 -5.19 2.93 1.38
CA GLN A 10 -3.75 2.68 1.27
C GLN A 10 -3.46 1.22 1.65
N LEU A 11 -2.70 0.52 0.80
CA LEU A 11 -2.28 -0.87 1.04
C LEU A 11 -0.76 -0.93 1.16
N GLU A 12 -0.26 -1.63 2.19
CA GLU A 12 1.14 -2.03 2.30
C GLU A 12 1.26 -3.50 1.85
N VAL A 13 2.05 -3.76 0.81
CA VAL A 13 2.17 -5.09 0.21
C VAL A 13 3.63 -5.50 0.21
N VAL A 14 3.92 -6.69 0.75
CA VAL A 14 5.24 -7.33 0.68
C VAL A 14 5.17 -8.40 -0.41
N ALA A 15 6.05 -8.29 -1.40
CA ALA A 15 6.15 -9.25 -2.50
C ALA A 15 7.62 -9.69 -2.64
N PRO A 16 7.87 -10.94 -3.09
CA PRO A 16 9.23 -11.45 -3.29
C PRO A 16 9.99 -10.67 -4.38
N ASP A 17 9.27 -10.17 -5.40
CA ASP A 17 9.81 -9.39 -6.50
C ASP A 17 8.72 -8.52 -7.16
N LEU A 18 9.12 -7.71 -8.14
CA LEU A 18 8.23 -6.80 -8.87
C LEU A 18 7.26 -7.53 -9.80
N GLU A 19 7.62 -8.69 -10.32
CA GLU A 19 6.76 -9.48 -11.22
C GLU A 19 5.56 -10.04 -10.46
N TYR A 20 5.82 -10.63 -9.29
CA TYR A 20 4.79 -11.10 -8.38
C TYR A 20 3.88 -9.96 -7.90
N PHE A 21 4.45 -8.80 -7.56
CA PHE A 21 3.66 -7.61 -7.22
C PHE A 21 2.74 -7.18 -8.36
N ALA A 22 3.27 -7.12 -9.59
CA ALA A 22 2.50 -6.71 -10.76
C ALA A 22 1.36 -7.69 -11.07
N GLU A 23 1.61 -9.00 -10.95
CA GLU A 23 0.57 -10.03 -11.09
C GLU A 23 -0.50 -9.90 -10.01
N PHE A 24 -0.12 -9.69 -8.75
CA PHE A 24 -1.05 -9.47 -7.65
C PHE A 24 -1.97 -8.26 -7.88
N VAL A 25 -1.39 -7.13 -8.29
CA VAL A 25 -2.18 -5.92 -8.60
C VAL A 25 -3.17 -6.17 -9.75
N ARG A 26 -2.74 -6.88 -10.80
CA ARG A 26 -3.58 -7.17 -11.96
C ARG A 26 -4.68 -8.19 -11.67
N SER A 27 -4.35 -9.27 -10.99
CA SER A 27 -5.25 -10.42 -10.78
C SER A 27 -6.19 -10.26 -9.59
N ARG A 28 -5.79 -9.47 -8.57
CA ARG A 28 -6.56 -9.31 -7.32
C ARG A 28 -7.12 -7.91 -7.15
N ILE A 29 -6.28 -6.88 -7.28
CA ILE A 29 -6.71 -5.51 -6.95
C ILE A 29 -7.56 -4.92 -8.08
N ARG A 30 -7.12 -5.05 -9.34
CA ARG A 30 -7.90 -4.57 -10.49
C ARG A 30 -9.19 -5.35 -10.75
N SER A 31 -9.30 -6.59 -10.26
CA SER A 31 -10.54 -7.36 -10.36
C SER A 31 -11.62 -6.91 -9.38
N LEU A 32 -11.29 -6.07 -8.39
CA LEU A 32 -12.27 -5.60 -7.41
C LEU A 32 -13.21 -4.56 -8.06
N PRO A 33 -14.53 -4.76 -7.97
CA PRO A 33 -15.48 -3.78 -8.47
C PRO A 33 -15.33 -2.48 -7.67
N GLY A 34 -15.18 -1.36 -8.38
CA GLY A 34 -15.06 -0.02 -7.78
C GLY A 34 -13.63 0.50 -7.65
N VAL A 35 -12.60 -0.27 -8.00
CA VAL A 35 -11.22 0.25 -8.08
C VAL A 35 -11.07 1.10 -9.34
N ARG A 36 -11.05 2.43 -9.18
CA ARG A 36 -10.95 3.38 -10.30
C ARG A 36 -9.52 3.69 -10.71
N GLU A 37 -8.64 3.83 -9.73
CA GLU A 37 -7.25 4.20 -9.93
C GLU A 37 -6.37 3.50 -8.89
N ILE A 38 -5.16 3.12 -9.30
CA ILE A 38 -4.16 2.49 -8.45
C ILE A 38 -2.88 3.29 -8.62
N SER A 39 -2.36 3.83 -7.51
CA SER A 39 -1.05 4.49 -7.45
C SER A 39 -0.13 3.68 -6.54
N THR A 40 1.07 3.37 -7.01
CA THR A 40 2.03 2.51 -6.31
C THR A 40 3.34 3.25 -6.07
N SER A 41 3.83 3.20 -4.83
CA SER A 41 5.14 3.71 -4.44
C SER A 41 5.97 2.57 -3.86
N PHE A 42 7.24 2.48 -4.25
CA PHE A 42 8.16 1.45 -3.77
C PHE A 42 9.17 2.07 -2.80
N SER A 43 9.29 1.45 -1.61
CA SER A 43 10.31 1.82 -0.64
C SER A 43 11.67 1.30 -1.09
N LEU A 44 12.55 2.21 -1.51
CA LEU A 44 13.92 1.87 -1.94
C LEU A 44 14.82 1.50 -0.75
N LYS A 45 14.50 2.00 0.45
CA LYS A 45 15.21 1.74 1.69
C LYS A 45 14.30 2.03 2.89
N GLU A 46 14.11 1.05 3.76
CA GLU A 46 13.37 1.24 5.02
C GLU A 46 14.29 1.95 6.04
N ILE A 47 13.94 3.18 6.43
CA ILE A 47 14.78 3.99 7.34
C ILE A 47 14.46 3.67 8.81
N LYS A 48 13.17 3.47 9.15
CA LYS A 48 12.70 3.06 10.48
C LYS A 48 11.36 2.33 10.35
N ARG A 49 11.23 1.17 10.99
CA ARG A 49 9.97 0.42 11.16
C ARG A 49 9.68 0.27 12.64
N THR A 50 8.64 0.94 13.15
CA THR A 50 8.20 0.75 14.54
C THR A 50 6.68 0.64 14.60
N ILE A 51 6.20 -0.32 15.38
CA ILE A 51 4.79 -0.44 15.78
C ILE A 51 4.56 0.13 17.19
N ALA A 52 5.62 0.56 17.85
CA ALA A 52 5.54 1.12 19.19
C ALA A 52 4.88 2.50 19.10
N LEU A 53 3.77 2.66 19.81
CA LEU A 53 3.18 3.96 20.03
C LEU A 53 4.13 4.78 20.91
N PRO A 54 4.34 6.08 20.63
CA PRO A 54 5.08 6.94 21.53
C PRO A 54 4.27 7.11 22.82
N LEU A 55 4.78 6.56 23.93
CA LEU A 55 4.13 6.59 25.25
C LEU A 55 4.81 7.55 26.24
N ASP A 56 5.87 8.24 25.84
CA ASP A 56 6.52 9.26 26.66
C ASP A 56 5.76 10.59 26.53
N HIS A 57 4.89 10.85 27.50
CA HIS A 57 4.31 12.16 27.83
C HIS A 57 4.56 12.45 29.30
#